data_AF-A0A2N2WXT7-F1
#
_entry.id   AF-A0A2N2WXT7-F1
#
_cell.length_a   1.000
_cell.length_b   1.000
_cell.length_c   1.000
_cell.angle_alpha   90.00
_cell.angle_beta   90.00
_cell.angle_gamma   90.00
#
_symmetry.space_group_name_H-M   'P 1'
#
loop_
_entity.id
_entity.type
_entity.pdbx_description
1 polymer ?
#
loop_
_entity_poly.entity_id
_entity_poly.type
_entity_poly.pdbx_seq_one_letter_code
_entity_poly.pdbx_strand_id
1 'polypeptide(L)'
;MKYKILFFSVSIFLPAAVFLMARPIKNKVPVDEMIRANKLITKARSENSPDFAKPYFELAKNNYDSAMMEWYRQNEKFILFRNYQKVTYWALQSIENSEMSVSKAIQNKKNTQELTRIRINTIADQFDKMKLILDNLPENKQMRHDITLCKIQYSESLQAFKNKNFSICNSKLESVENTLNQMFNNHQKLLIDFFKAYPHWHQTVESVIHQSKKNKSYVLVVDKFARKLFVYKNGELLNEYVIEIGINWLGNKQEQGDKATPEGLYKIIDKKQNGHTKYYKALLLNYPNDDDVKRFAHNKKLGLIKNSATIGNLIEIHGNGGKGTNWTDGCIALNDEDIDQLFRLCPTGTSVAIVGSTKPISELSFPLLQ
;
A
#
# COMPACT_ATOMS: atom_id res chain seq x y z
N MET A 1 -47.82 90.09 32.96
CA MET A 1 -46.36 89.87 32.84
C MET A 1 -45.97 88.38 32.77
N LYS A 2 -46.80 87.46 32.25
CA LYS A 2 -46.51 86.00 32.20
C LYS A 2 -46.33 85.40 30.79
N TYR A 3 -46.78 86.07 29.72
CA TYR A 3 -46.69 85.55 28.35
C TYR A 3 -45.39 85.89 27.61
N LYS A 4 -44.62 86.89 28.07
CA LYS A 4 -43.31 87.25 27.45
C LYS A 4 -42.18 86.27 27.77
N ILE A 5 -42.26 85.54 28.90
CA ILE A 5 -41.23 84.57 29.31
C ILE A 5 -41.37 83.24 28.54
N LEU A 6 -42.60 82.84 28.17
CA LEU A 6 -42.85 81.61 27.41
C LEU A 6 -42.41 81.71 25.93
N PHE A 7 -42.56 82.90 25.32
CA PHE A 7 -42.08 83.13 23.95
C PHE A 7 -40.55 83.24 23.86
N PHE A 8 -39.90 83.73 24.93
CA PHE A 8 -38.44 83.81 25.01
C PHE A 8 -37.79 82.44 25.21
N SER A 9 -38.41 81.54 25.97
CA SER A 9 -37.90 80.17 26.12
C SER A 9 -38.03 79.37 24.82
N VAL A 10 -39.16 79.45 24.11
CA VAL A 10 -39.34 78.76 22.82
C VAL A 10 -38.40 79.32 21.74
N SER A 11 -38.11 80.63 21.75
CA SER A 11 -37.20 81.27 20.79
C SER A 11 -35.70 81.02 21.05
N ILE A 12 -35.31 80.55 22.25
CA ILE A 12 -33.93 80.13 22.56
C ILE A 12 -33.76 78.61 22.36
N PHE A 13 -34.80 77.83 22.64
CA PHE A 13 -34.78 76.38 22.41
C PHE A 13 -34.84 76.00 20.94
N LEU A 14 -35.53 76.76 20.07
CA LEU A 14 -35.53 76.46 18.63
C LEU A 14 -34.13 76.59 18.00
N PRO A 15 -33.37 77.69 18.19
CA PRO A 15 -32.00 77.81 17.68
C PRO A 15 -31.05 76.81 18.34
N ALA A 16 -31.21 76.50 19.62
CA ALA A 16 -30.39 75.49 20.31
C ALA A 16 -30.69 74.06 19.81
N ALA A 17 -31.97 73.75 19.52
CA ALA A 17 -32.38 72.48 18.91
C ALA A 17 -31.92 72.40 17.44
N VAL A 18 -32.03 73.49 16.67
CA VAL A 18 -31.49 73.60 15.31
C VAL A 18 -29.96 73.51 15.31
N PHE A 19 -29.27 74.09 16.31
CA PHE A 19 -27.82 74.00 16.47
C PHE A 19 -27.36 72.61 16.93
N LEU A 20 -28.14 71.93 17.77
CA LEU A 20 -27.94 70.52 18.12
C LEU A 20 -28.21 69.58 16.93
N MET A 21 -29.20 69.89 16.09
CA MET A 21 -29.47 69.17 14.83
C MET A 21 -28.46 69.49 13.72
N ALA A 22 -27.85 70.68 13.73
CA ALA A 22 -26.83 71.13 12.78
C ALA A 22 -25.41 70.70 13.16
N ARG A 23 -25.20 70.08 14.33
CA ARG A 23 -23.93 69.43 14.63
C ARG A 23 -23.74 68.27 13.65
N PRO A 24 -22.63 68.22 12.89
CA PRO A 24 -22.39 67.13 11.97
C PRO A 24 -22.46 65.82 12.76
N ILE A 25 -23.32 64.90 12.31
CA ILE A 25 -23.45 63.56 12.88
C ILE A 25 -22.05 62.94 12.84
N LYS A 26 -21.36 62.96 13.99
CA LYS A 26 -19.91 62.67 14.08
C LYS A 26 -19.56 61.25 13.65
N ASN A 27 -20.56 60.37 13.54
CA ASN A 27 -20.41 58.98 13.16
C ASN A 27 -21.45 58.64 12.09
N LYS A 28 -21.06 58.70 10.81
CA LYS A 28 -21.88 58.18 9.71
C LYS A 28 -22.07 56.67 9.90
N VAL A 29 -23.23 56.15 9.50
CA VAL A 29 -23.48 54.71 9.51
C VAL A 29 -22.50 54.06 8.53
N PRO A 30 -21.72 53.04 8.93
CA PRO A 30 -20.70 52.40 8.07
C PRO A 30 -21.35 51.42 7.08
N VAL A 31 -22.25 51.91 6.24
CA VAL A 31 -23.04 51.08 5.31
C VAL A 31 -22.13 50.41 4.29
N ASP A 32 -21.14 51.13 3.77
CA ASP A 32 -20.21 50.61 2.76
C ASP A 32 -19.33 49.49 3.31
N GLU A 33 -18.81 49.65 4.53
CA GLU A 33 -18.02 48.64 5.22
C GLU A 33 -18.84 47.39 5.50
N MET A 34 -20.10 47.54 5.94
CA MET A 34 -21.00 46.42 6.19
C MET A 34 -21.34 45.66 4.90
N ILE A 35 -21.66 46.37 3.82
CA ILE A 35 -21.92 45.75 2.51
C ILE A 35 -20.66 45.03 2.01
N ARG A 36 -19.49 45.65 2.13
CA ARG A 36 -18.22 45.05 1.73
C ARG A 36 -17.90 43.80 2.55
N ALA A 37 -18.07 43.84 3.88
CA ALA A 37 -17.88 42.69 4.76
C ALA A 37 -18.77 41.51 4.34
N ASN A 38 -20.07 41.76 4.14
CA ASN A 38 -21.01 40.72 3.72
C ASN A 38 -20.65 40.12 2.33
N LYS A 39 -20.28 40.98 1.38
CA LYS A 39 -19.84 40.56 0.04
C LYS A 39 -18.58 39.68 0.12
N LEU A 40 -17.63 40.04 0.97
CA LEU A 40 -16.39 39.27 1.15
C LEU A 40 -16.62 37.95 1.89
N ILE A 41 -17.53 37.88 2.86
CA ILE A 41 -17.93 36.60 3.47
C ILE A 41 -18.55 35.67 2.44
N THR A 42 -19.41 36.21 1.57
CA THR A 42 -20.03 35.43 0.48
C THR A 42 -18.96 34.95 -0.50
N LYS A 43 -18.00 35.81 -0.86
CA LYS A 43 -16.84 35.42 -1.69
C LYS A 43 -16.02 34.33 -1.02
N ALA A 44 -15.68 34.47 0.27
CA ALA A 44 -14.94 33.46 1.03
C ALA A 44 -15.67 32.11 1.02
N ARG A 45 -16.99 32.12 1.16
CA ARG A 45 -17.80 30.90 1.03
C ARG A 45 -17.70 30.29 -0.37
N SER A 46 -17.81 31.08 -1.43
CA SER A 46 -17.69 30.60 -2.82
C SER A 46 -16.29 30.07 -3.16
N GLU A 47 -15.25 30.52 -2.46
CA GLU A 47 -13.87 30.05 -2.60
C GLU A 47 -13.54 28.85 -1.70
N ASN A 48 -14.56 28.20 -1.13
CA ASN A 48 -14.44 27.06 -0.21
C ASN A 48 -13.58 27.35 1.04
N SER A 49 -13.53 28.60 1.49
CA SER A 49 -12.88 28.94 2.75
C SER A 49 -13.37 28.16 3.98
N PRO A 50 -14.64 27.71 4.08
CA PRO A 50 -15.06 26.83 5.18
C PRO A 50 -14.25 25.53 5.28
N ASP A 51 -13.78 24.98 4.16
CA ASP A 51 -13.04 23.72 4.11
C ASP A 51 -11.53 23.94 4.24
N PHE A 52 -11.01 25.02 3.64
CA PHE A 52 -9.56 25.27 3.52
C PHE A 52 -9.01 26.36 4.44
N ALA A 53 -9.86 27.20 5.05
CA ALA A 53 -9.45 28.32 5.91
C ALA A 53 -10.48 28.59 7.03
N LYS A 54 -11.03 27.52 7.61
CA LYS A 54 -12.10 27.57 8.61
C LYS A 54 -11.88 28.57 9.74
N PRO A 55 -10.70 28.68 10.39
CA PRO A 55 -10.52 29.60 11.51
C PRO A 55 -10.76 31.07 11.11
N TYR A 56 -10.21 31.50 9.97
CA TYR A 56 -10.38 32.86 9.46
C TYR A 56 -11.79 33.11 8.96
N PHE A 57 -12.43 32.09 8.38
CA PHE A 57 -13.82 32.18 7.93
C PHE A 57 -14.78 32.38 9.10
N GLU A 58 -14.61 31.62 10.19
CA GLU A 58 -15.44 31.77 11.38
C GLU A 58 -15.17 33.10 12.11
N LEU A 59 -13.91 33.54 12.19
CA LEU A 59 -13.59 34.88 12.71
C LEU A 59 -14.27 35.99 11.91
N ALA A 60 -14.23 35.92 10.58
CA ALA A 60 -14.89 36.89 9.72
C ALA A 60 -16.41 36.97 9.96
N LYS A 61 -17.07 35.81 10.08
CA LYS A 61 -18.50 35.72 10.40
C LYS A 61 -18.82 36.28 11.78
N ASN A 62 -18.09 35.85 12.81
CA ASN A 62 -18.30 36.31 14.18
C ASN A 62 -18.12 37.84 14.31
N ASN A 63 -17.14 38.41 13.61
CA ASN A 63 -16.94 39.86 13.55
C ASN A 63 -18.09 40.58 12.83
N TYR A 64 -18.61 40.01 11.73
CA TYR A 64 -19.77 40.58 11.04
C TYR A 64 -21.03 40.54 11.91
N ASP A 65 -21.27 39.42 12.59
CA ASP A 65 -22.39 39.27 13.52
C ASP A 65 -22.29 40.29 14.67
N SER A 66 -21.08 40.49 15.21
CA SER A 66 -20.81 41.53 16.21
C SER A 66 -21.07 42.95 15.70
N ALA A 67 -20.73 43.23 14.43
CA ALA A 67 -21.02 44.50 13.78
C ALA A 67 -22.53 44.72 13.62
N MET A 68 -23.26 43.69 13.17
CA MET A 68 -24.72 43.71 13.01
C MET A 68 -25.43 43.93 14.35
N MET A 69 -25.02 43.21 15.41
CA MET A 69 -25.58 43.36 16.75
C MET A 69 -25.39 44.79 17.28
N GLU A 70 -24.18 45.34 17.15
CA GLU A 70 -23.92 46.72 17.59
C GLU A 70 -24.66 47.76 16.74
N TRP A 71 -24.85 47.49 15.45
CA TRP A 71 -25.64 48.34 14.55
C TRP A 71 -27.11 48.37 14.98
N TYR A 72 -27.73 47.21 15.25
CA TYR A 72 -29.08 47.14 15.81
C TYR A 72 -29.20 47.94 17.11
N ARG A 73 -28.26 47.74 18.04
CA ARG A 73 -28.26 48.46 19.33
C ARG A 73 -28.10 49.98 19.19
N GLN A 74 -27.32 50.47 18.21
CA GLN A 74 -27.26 51.91 17.96
C GLN A 74 -28.55 52.45 17.35
N ASN A 75 -29.24 51.66 16.53
CA ASN A 75 -30.48 52.09 15.88
C ASN A 75 -31.67 52.19 16.84
N GLU A 76 -31.65 51.45 17.96
CA GLU A 76 -32.60 51.61 19.07
C GLU A 76 -32.44 52.95 19.82
N LYS A 77 -31.27 53.59 19.72
CA LYS A 77 -31.03 54.90 20.34
C LYS A 77 -31.57 56.03 19.49
N PHE A 78 -31.95 57.12 20.17
CA PHE A 78 -32.26 58.39 19.52
C PHE A 78 -31.07 58.90 18.68
N ILE A 79 -31.35 59.53 17.53
CA ILE A 79 -30.38 59.81 16.47
C ILE A 79 -29.13 60.58 16.94
N LEU A 80 -29.27 61.47 17.92
CA LEU A 80 -28.16 62.27 18.46
C LEU A 80 -27.22 61.49 19.41
N PHE A 81 -27.63 60.31 19.91
CA PHE A 81 -26.85 59.49 20.85
C PHE A 81 -26.22 58.24 20.21
N ARG A 82 -26.27 58.12 18.88
CA ARG A 82 -25.74 56.97 18.15
C ARG A 82 -24.22 57.07 18.00
N ASN A 83 -23.51 55.96 18.27
CA ASN A 83 -22.08 55.85 18.04
C ASN A 83 -21.74 54.55 17.28
N TYR A 84 -21.40 54.69 16.01
CA TYR A 84 -21.09 53.58 15.11
C TYR A 84 -19.59 53.20 15.05
N GLN A 85 -18.73 53.73 15.92
CA GLN A 85 -17.30 53.38 15.94
C GLN A 85 -17.08 51.88 16.16
N LYS A 86 -17.83 51.27 17.09
CA LYS A 86 -17.77 49.81 17.33
C LYS A 86 -18.26 49.00 16.12
N VAL A 87 -19.30 49.48 15.43
CA VAL A 87 -19.81 48.85 14.21
C VAL A 87 -18.74 48.89 13.12
N THR A 88 -18.10 50.05 12.94
CA THR A 88 -17.01 50.24 11.97
C THR A 88 -15.83 49.33 12.29
N TYR A 89 -15.42 49.26 13.56
CA TYR A 89 -14.34 48.38 14.01
C TYR A 89 -14.60 46.91 13.65
N TRP A 90 -15.77 46.38 14.04
CA TRP A 90 -16.12 44.99 13.78
C TRP A 90 -16.29 44.71 12.28
N ALA A 91 -16.84 45.66 11.50
CA ALA A 91 -16.95 45.56 10.06
C ALA A 91 -15.57 45.47 9.38
N LEU A 92 -14.62 46.32 9.79
CA LEU A 92 -13.25 46.29 9.27
C LEU A 92 -12.53 44.99 9.65
N GLN A 93 -12.69 44.51 10.89
CA GLN A 93 -12.14 43.22 11.31
C GLN A 93 -12.77 42.04 10.54
N SER A 94 -14.05 42.13 10.18
CA SER A 94 -14.69 41.13 9.32
C SER A 94 -14.12 41.15 7.89
N ILE A 95 -13.88 42.33 7.33
CA ILE A 95 -13.25 42.50 6.00
C ILE A 95 -11.85 41.88 5.99
N GLU A 96 -11.00 42.25 6.95
CA GLU A 96 -9.63 41.75 7.05
C GLU A 96 -9.59 40.23 7.18
N ASN A 97 -10.38 39.66 8.11
CA ASN A 97 -10.44 38.22 8.28
C ASN A 97 -11.02 37.50 7.06
N SER A 98 -11.96 38.11 6.32
CA SER A 98 -12.49 37.55 5.07
C SER A 98 -11.44 37.52 3.97
N GLU A 99 -10.67 38.59 3.79
CA GLU A 99 -9.58 38.67 2.81
C GLU A 99 -8.47 37.65 3.12
N MET A 100 -8.08 37.54 4.39
CA MET A 100 -7.15 36.51 4.85
C MET A 100 -7.70 35.09 4.63
N SER A 101 -8.99 34.88 4.93
CA SER A 101 -9.65 33.58 4.73
C SER A 101 -9.64 33.13 3.27
N VAL A 102 -9.89 34.04 2.33
CA VAL A 102 -9.79 33.76 0.88
C VAL A 102 -8.35 33.41 0.48
N SER A 103 -7.40 34.26 0.87
CA SER A 103 -5.98 34.07 0.54
C SER A 103 -5.46 32.72 1.06
N LYS A 104 -5.76 32.40 2.33
CA LYS A 104 -5.39 31.13 2.95
C LYS A 104 -6.11 29.94 2.33
N ALA A 105 -7.37 30.08 1.96
CA ALA A 105 -8.12 29.00 1.30
C ALA A 105 -7.49 28.63 -0.06
N ILE A 106 -7.12 29.62 -0.87
CA ILE A 106 -6.44 29.40 -2.16
C ILE A 106 -5.09 28.71 -1.94
N GLN A 107 -4.29 29.19 -0.98
CA GLN A 107 -2.99 28.61 -0.66
C GLN A 107 -3.14 27.16 -0.18
N ASN A 108 -4.01 26.91 0.80
CA ASN A 108 -4.21 25.61 1.39
C ASN A 108 -4.78 24.61 0.37
N LYS A 109 -5.70 25.05 -0.49
CA LYS A 109 -6.23 24.22 -1.60
C LYS A 109 -5.13 23.80 -2.57
N LYS A 110 -4.24 24.72 -2.97
CA LYS A 110 -3.08 24.40 -3.84
C LYS A 110 -2.15 23.41 -3.15
N ASN A 111 -1.85 23.62 -1.87
CA ASN A 111 -1.02 22.71 -1.09
C ASN A 111 -1.67 21.32 -0.96
N THR A 112 -2.96 21.24 -0.64
CA THR A 112 -3.70 19.98 -0.58
C THR A 112 -3.68 19.26 -1.92
N GLN A 113 -3.92 19.96 -3.02
CA GLN A 113 -3.87 19.36 -4.36
C GLN A 113 -2.49 18.77 -4.65
N GLU A 114 -1.42 19.49 -4.32
CA GLU A 114 -0.06 19.04 -4.57
C GLU A 114 0.33 17.85 -3.68
N LEU A 115 0.01 17.89 -2.39
CA LEU A 115 0.24 16.78 -1.47
C LEU A 115 -0.53 15.53 -1.90
N THR A 116 -1.80 15.66 -2.27
CA THR A 116 -2.60 14.54 -2.77
C THR A 116 -2.04 14.00 -4.09
N ARG A 117 -1.52 14.85 -4.99
CA ARG A 117 -0.85 14.42 -6.23
C ARG A 117 0.40 13.60 -5.94
N ILE A 118 1.25 14.05 -5.01
CA ILE A 118 2.44 13.31 -4.59
C ILE A 118 2.02 11.94 -4.04
N ARG A 119 1.03 11.90 -3.15
CA ARG A 119 0.50 10.66 -2.56
C ARG A 119 -0.01 9.68 -3.62
N ILE A 120 -0.75 10.17 -4.62
CA ILE A 120 -1.22 9.38 -5.77
C ILE A 120 -0.05 8.72 -6.51
N ASN A 121 1.02 9.47 -6.77
CA ASN A 121 2.20 8.96 -7.46
C ASN A 121 2.97 7.94 -6.63
N THR A 122 3.11 8.18 -5.32
CA THR A 122 3.74 7.22 -4.40
C THR A 122 2.99 5.88 -4.38
N ILE A 123 1.66 5.91 -4.32
CA ILE A 123 0.84 4.70 -4.36
C ILE A 123 0.96 3.99 -5.73
N ALA A 124 1.08 4.74 -6.83
CA ALA A 124 1.33 4.14 -8.14
C ALA A 124 2.65 3.33 -8.15
N ASP A 125 3.73 3.90 -7.63
CA ASP A 125 5.02 3.22 -7.49
C ASP A 125 4.92 1.96 -6.60
N GLN A 126 4.14 2.03 -5.52
CA GLN A 126 3.85 0.86 -4.69
C GLN A 126 3.10 -0.24 -5.45
N PHE A 127 2.16 0.11 -6.35
CA PHE A 127 1.50 -0.89 -7.19
C PHE A 127 2.47 -1.57 -8.16
N ASP A 128 3.42 -0.83 -8.73
CA ASP A 128 4.44 -1.39 -9.62
C ASP A 128 5.37 -2.34 -8.87
N LYS A 129 5.81 -1.96 -7.67
CA LYS A 129 6.53 -2.84 -6.75
C LYS A 129 5.72 -4.09 -6.42
N MET A 130 4.45 -3.93 -6.06
CA MET A 130 3.57 -5.06 -5.73
C MET A 130 3.39 -6.02 -6.90
N LYS A 131 3.29 -5.50 -8.12
CA LYS A 131 3.19 -6.34 -9.32
C LYS A 131 4.40 -7.25 -9.47
N LEU A 132 5.61 -6.72 -9.32
CA LEU A 132 6.84 -7.51 -9.40
C LEU A 132 6.88 -8.66 -8.39
N ILE A 133 6.30 -8.46 -7.21
CA ILE A 133 6.20 -9.50 -6.16
C ILE A 133 5.25 -10.61 -6.60
N LEU A 134 4.05 -10.21 -7.04
CA LEU A 134 2.98 -11.14 -7.41
C LEU A 134 3.38 -12.01 -8.59
N ASP A 135 4.13 -11.45 -9.54
CA ASP A 135 4.61 -12.19 -10.72
C ASP A 135 5.64 -13.27 -10.36
N ASN A 136 6.33 -13.12 -9.22
CA ASN A 136 7.37 -14.06 -8.79
C ASN A 136 6.91 -15.05 -7.72
N LEU A 137 5.70 -14.91 -7.17
CA LEU A 137 5.17 -15.77 -6.11
C LEU A 137 4.28 -16.90 -6.61
N PRO A 138 4.10 -17.97 -5.81
CA PRO A 138 3.04 -18.93 -6.05
C PRO A 138 1.69 -18.22 -6.11
N GLU A 139 0.84 -18.64 -7.05
CA GLU A 139 -0.42 -17.97 -7.29
C GLU A 139 -1.35 -18.06 -6.07
N ASN A 140 -1.75 -16.90 -5.54
CA ASN A 140 -2.69 -16.78 -4.41
C ASN A 140 -3.96 -16.02 -4.87
N LYS A 141 -5.10 -16.74 -4.89
CA LYS A 141 -6.39 -16.18 -5.33
C LYS A 141 -6.85 -15.01 -4.47
N GLN A 142 -6.68 -15.09 -3.15
CA GLN A 142 -7.06 -14.02 -2.23
C GLN A 142 -6.23 -12.76 -2.51
N MET A 143 -4.92 -12.92 -2.64
CA MET A 143 -4.01 -11.81 -2.92
C MET A 143 -4.32 -11.12 -4.25
N ARG A 144 -4.69 -11.89 -5.29
CA ARG A 144 -5.16 -11.32 -6.57
C ARG A 144 -6.50 -10.59 -6.46
N HIS A 145 -7.40 -11.10 -5.62
CA HIS A 145 -8.66 -10.43 -5.36
C HIS A 145 -8.43 -9.09 -4.65
N ASP A 146 -7.64 -9.10 -3.57
CA ASP A 146 -7.32 -7.92 -2.76
C ASP A 146 -6.64 -6.83 -3.59
N ILE A 147 -5.63 -7.18 -4.41
CA ILE A 147 -4.96 -6.20 -5.26
C ILE A 147 -5.90 -5.61 -6.33
N THR A 148 -6.86 -6.40 -6.82
CA THR A 148 -7.85 -5.92 -7.79
C THR A 148 -8.80 -4.91 -7.14
N LEU A 149 -9.28 -5.20 -5.93
CA LEU A 149 -10.10 -4.25 -5.16
C LEU A 149 -9.34 -2.97 -4.84
N CYS A 150 -8.06 -3.06 -4.44
CA CYS A 150 -7.21 -1.89 -4.24
C CYS A 150 -7.09 -1.03 -5.49
N LYS A 151 -6.88 -1.65 -6.67
CA LYS A 151 -6.81 -0.92 -7.95
C LYS A 151 -8.11 -0.19 -8.29
N ILE A 152 -9.26 -0.79 -7.99
CA ILE A 152 -10.57 -0.15 -8.18
C ILE A 152 -10.70 1.07 -7.27
N GLN A 153 -10.43 0.93 -5.98
CA GLN A 153 -10.48 2.04 -5.02
C GLN A 153 -9.50 3.16 -5.38
N TYR A 154 -8.31 2.80 -5.86
CA TYR A 154 -7.33 3.74 -6.37
C TYR A 154 -7.88 4.51 -7.58
N SER A 155 -8.48 3.84 -8.56
CA SER A 155 -9.13 4.49 -9.71
C SER A 155 -10.25 5.46 -9.29
N GLU A 156 -11.08 5.06 -8.33
CA GLU A 156 -12.11 5.95 -7.76
C GLU A 156 -11.52 7.18 -7.06
N SER A 157 -10.37 7.02 -6.40
CA SER A 157 -9.64 8.13 -5.77
C SER A 157 -9.13 9.13 -6.82
N LEU A 158 -8.67 8.64 -7.98
CA LEU A 158 -8.25 9.48 -9.11
C LEU A 158 -9.44 10.27 -9.67
N GLN A 159 -10.62 9.65 -9.74
CA GLN A 159 -11.84 10.34 -10.17
C GLN A 159 -12.26 11.41 -9.17
N ALA A 160 -12.20 11.11 -7.86
CA ALA A 160 -12.47 12.10 -6.81
C ALA A 160 -11.48 13.28 -6.87
N PHE A 161 -10.20 13.00 -7.14
CA PHE A 161 -9.18 14.04 -7.35
C PHE A 161 -9.49 14.94 -8.54
N LYS A 162 -9.85 14.37 -9.70
CA LYS A 162 -10.28 15.12 -10.90
C LYS A 162 -11.48 16.03 -10.60
N ASN A 163 -12.42 15.52 -9.80
CA ASN A 163 -13.60 16.26 -9.37
C ASN A 163 -13.32 17.27 -8.23
N LYS A 164 -12.04 17.47 -7.84
CA LYS A 164 -11.60 18.34 -6.72
C LYS A 164 -12.22 17.97 -5.37
N ASN A 165 -12.69 16.73 -5.22
CA ASN A 165 -13.19 16.19 -3.96
C ASN A 165 -12.04 15.53 -3.19
N PHE A 166 -11.21 16.37 -2.56
CA PHE A 166 -10.00 15.91 -1.87
C PHE A 166 -10.30 15.09 -0.60
N SER A 167 -11.44 15.31 0.05
CA SER A 167 -11.83 14.53 1.23
C SER A 167 -12.08 13.06 0.86
N ILE A 168 -12.93 12.81 -0.14
CA ILE A 168 -13.19 11.45 -0.63
C ILE A 168 -11.92 10.84 -1.24
N CYS A 169 -11.14 11.62 -1.99
CA CYS A 169 -9.87 11.15 -2.54
C CYS A 169 -8.94 10.65 -1.44
N ASN A 170 -8.66 11.47 -0.42
CA ASN A 170 -7.72 11.13 0.65
C ASN A 170 -8.21 9.94 1.50
N SER A 171 -9.51 9.83 1.77
CA SER A 171 -10.10 8.68 2.46
C SER A 171 -9.91 7.37 1.68
N LYS A 172 -10.12 7.40 0.35
CA LYS A 172 -9.88 6.23 -0.51
C LYS A 172 -8.40 5.88 -0.60
N LEU A 173 -7.52 6.89 -0.74
CA LEU A 173 -6.07 6.66 -0.76
C LEU A 173 -5.58 6.05 0.57
N GLU A 174 -6.14 6.46 1.70
CA GLU A 174 -5.81 5.89 3.02
C GLU A 174 -6.19 4.40 3.11
N SER A 175 -7.38 4.04 2.63
CA SER A 175 -7.78 2.63 2.54
C SER A 175 -6.81 1.83 1.66
N VAL A 176 -6.44 2.37 0.49
CA VAL A 176 -5.50 1.72 -0.44
C VAL A 176 -4.12 1.53 0.19
N GLU A 177 -3.57 2.57 0.83
CA GLU A 177 -2.28 2.49 1.51
C GLU A 177 -2.28 1.45 2.63
N ASN A 178 -3.33 1.43 3.46
CA ASN A 178 -3.45 0.46 4.54
C ASN A 178 -3.44 -0.97 4.00
N THR A 179 -4.20 -1.25 2.94
CA THR A 179 -4.22 -2.59 2.34
C THR A 179 -2.89 -2.93 1.67
N LEU A 180 -2.29 -2.01 0.90
CA LEU A 180 -0.97 -2.24 0.30
C LEU A 180 0.09 -2.53 1.36
N ASN A 181 0.15 -1.72 2.42
CA ASN A 181 1.10 -1.92 3.53
C ASN A 181 0.88 -3.27 4.22
N GLN A 182 -0.37 -3.67 4.45
CA GLN A 182 -0.68 -5.00 4.98
C GLN A 182 -0.21 -6.12 4.05
N MET A 183 -0.44 -5.98 2.73
CA MET A 183 0.03 -6.95 1.75
C MET A 183 1.56 -7.05 1.73
N PHE A 184 2.27 -5.93 1.75
CA PHE A 184 3.74 -5.89 1.83
C PHE A 184 4.25 -6.57 3.10
N ASN A 185 3.68 -6.23 4.26
CA ASN A 185 4.07 -6.83 5.54
C ASN A 185 3.81 -8.34 5.57
N ASN A 186 2.66 -8.78 5.09
CA ASN A 186 2.31 -10.20 5.02
C ASN A 186 3.28 -10.96 4.10
N HIS A 187 3.66 -10.36 2.99
CA HIS A 187 4.62 -10.95 2.06
C HIS A 187 6.04 -11.00 2.64
N GLN A 188 6.51 -9.92 3.25
CA GLN A 188 7.81 -9.90 3.93
C GLN A 188 7.86 -10.98 5.01
N LYS A 189 6.79 -11.10 5.81
CA LYS A 189 6.66 -12.16 6.81
C LYS A 189 6.71 -13.55 6.18
N LEU A 190 5.99 -13.79 5.08
CA LEU A 190 6.01 -15.06 4.36
C LEU A 190 7.42 -15.45 3.91
N LEU A 191 8.18 -14.50 3.35
CA LEU A 191 9.57 -14.75 2.95
C LEU A 191 10.46 -15.00 4.15
N ILE A 192 10.39 -14.19 5.20
CA ILE A 192 11.16 -14.40 6.43
C ILE A 192 10.86 -15.79 7.00
N ASP A 193 9.59 -16.18 7.06
CA ASP A 193 9.16 -17.49 7.56
C ASP A 193 9.70 -18.63 6.69
N PHE A 194 9.70 -18.49 5.36
CA PHE A 194 10.31 -19.45 4.43
C PHE A 194 11.82 -19.59 4.69
N PHE A 195 12.54 -18.48 4.83
CA PHE A 195 13.99 -18.49 5.05
C PHE A 195 14.43 -18.94 6.46
N LYS A 196 13.51 -19.17 7.41
CA LYS A 196 13.85 -19.81 8.70
C LYS A 196 14.49 -21.19 8.52
N ALA A 197 14.19 -21.89 7.44
CA ALA A 197 14.78 -23.19 7.12
C ALA A 197 16.18 -23.11 6.48
N TYR A 198 16.68 -21.91 6.16
CA TYR A 198 17.97 -21.72 5.49
C TYR A 198 19.17 -22.42 6.16
N PRO A 199 19.35 -22.39 7.50
CA PRO A 199 20.48 -23.09 8.13
C PRO A 199 20.50 -24.60 7.81
N HIS A 200 19.33 -25.23 7.76
CA HIS A 200 19.20 -26.65 7.43
C HIS A 200 19.45 -26.92 5.94
N TRP A 201 18.95 -26.06 5.06
CA TRP A 201 19.24 -26.12 3.63
C TRP A 201 20.73 -26.00 3.34
N HIS A 202 21.38 -25.00 3.93
CA HIS A 202 22.82 -24.77 3.78
C HIS A 202 23.63 -25.99 4.24
N GLN A 203 23.32 -26.54 5.43
CA GLN A 203 23.96 -27.76 5.92
C GLN A 203 23.75 -28.95 4.98
N THR A 204 22.55 -29.11 4.42
CA THR A 204 22.24 -30.18 3.47
C THR A 204 23.08 -30.06 2.20
N VAL A 205 23.17 -28.86 1.61
CA VAL A 205 23.97 -28.59 0.41
C VAL A 205 25.45 -28.86 0.67
N GLU A 206 26.01 -28.31 1.74
CA GLU A 206 27.41 -28.53 2.12
C GLU A 206 27.73 -30.02 2.31
N SER A 207 26.83 -30.78 2.96
CA SER A 207 27.03 -32.21 3.17
C SER A 207 27.11 -33.01 1.86
N VAL A 208 26.29 -32.65 0.87
CA VAL A 208 26.22 -33.33 -0.43
C VAL A 208 27.41 -32.96 -1.31
N ILE A 209 27.84 -31.69 -1.31
CA ILE A 209 29.05 -31.25 -2.01
C ILE A 209 30.29 -31.91 -1.39
N HIS A 210 30.36 -32.00 -0.07
CA HIS A 210 31.44 -32.72 0.63
C HIS A 210 31.45 -34.21 0.24
N GLN A 211 30.28 -34.86 0.17
CA GLN A 211 30.17 -36.25 -0.30
C GLN A 211 30.69 -36.40 -1.74
N SER A 212 30.33 -35.48 -2.64
CA SER A 212 30.83 -35.45 -4.02
C SER A 212 32.35 -35.39 -4.08
N LYS A 213 32.97 -34.52 -3.27
CA LYS A 213 34.43 -34.41 -3.16
C LYS A 213 35.08 -35.68 -2.65
N LYS A 214 34.56 -36.24 -1.56
CA LYS A 214 35.09 -37.46 -0.92
C LYS A 214 35.02 -38.67 -1.84
N ASN A 215 33.90 -38.85 -2.52
CA ASN A 215 33.63 -40.04 -3.32
C ASN A 215 34.01 -39.88 -4.80
N LYS A 216 34.50 -38.70 -5.19
CA LYS A 216 34.77 -38.32 -6.59
C LYS A 216 33.57 -38.58 -7.51
N SER A 217 32.37 -38.23 -7.03
CA SER A 217 31.09 -38.57 -7.66
C SER A 217 30.29 -37.34 -8.07
N TYR A 218 29.30 -37.54 -8.93
CA TYR A 218 28.30 -36.51 -9.23
C TYR A 218 27.29 -36.40 -8.09
N VAL A 219 26.80 -35.18 -7.85
CA VAL A 219 25.63 -34.89 -7.00
C VAL A 219 24.85 -33.72 -7.60
N LEU A 220 23.56 -33.66 -7.27
CA LEU A 220 22.67 -32.60 -7.73
C LEU A 220 22.22 -31.73 -6.55
N VAL A 221 22.13 -30.42 -6.77
CA VAL A 221 21.55 -29.46 -5.82
C VAL A 221 20.45 -28.69 -6.54
N VAL A 222 19.24 -28.74 -6.01
CA VAL A 222 18.07 -28.03 -6.53
C VAL A 222 17.75 -26.86 -5.63
N ASP A 223 17.76 -25.65 -6.19
CA ASP A 223 17.38 -24.41 -5.55
C ASP A 223 16.00 -23.98 -6.06
N LYS A 224 14.99 -24.10 -5.18
CA LYS A 224 13.60 -23.82 -5.52
C LYS A 224 13.34 -22.33 -5.70
N PHE A 225 14.00 -21.46 -4.94
CA PHE A 225 13.85 -20.01 -5.02
C PHE A 225 14.50 -19.47 -6.30
N ALA A 226 15.71 -19.93 -6.61
CA ALA A 226 16.45 -19.50 -7.80
C ALA A 226 15.96 -20.15 -9.11
N ARG A 227 15.13 -21.21 -9.04
CA ARG A 227 14.69 -21.99 -10.21
C ARG A 227 15.83 -22.70 -10.91
N LYS A 228 16.81 -23.18 -10.15
CA LYS A 228 18.06 -23.74 -10.68
C LYS A 228 18.35 -25.13 -10.15
N LEU A 229 18.94 -25.95 -11.01
CA LEU A 229 19.57 -27.21 -10.65
C LEU A 229 21.06 -27.12 -10.97
N PHE A 230 21.88 -27.37 -9.96
CA PHE A 230 23.33 -27.35 -10.04
C PHE A 230 23.88 -28.78 -10.01
N VAL A 231 24.81 -29.07 -10.91
CA VAL A 231 25.54 -30.34 -10.95
C VAL A 231 26.92 -30.12 -10.38
N TYR A 232 27.25 -30.87 -9.33
CA TYR A 232 28.60 -30.87 -8.78
C TYR A 232 29.31 -32.18 -9.11
N LYS A 233 30.61 -32.10 -9.36
CA LYS A 233 31.52 -33.25 -9.52
C LYS A 233 32.78 -32.99 -8.73
N ASN A 234 33.20 -33.96 -7.92
CA ASN A 234 34.38 -33.81 -7.05
C ASN A 234 34.32 -32.59 -6.12
N GLY A 235 33.11 -32.13 -5.76
CA GLY A 235 32.89 -30.92 -4.96
C GLY A 235 32.95 -29.60 -5.74
N GLU A 236 33.15 -29.62 -7.06
CA GLU A 236 33.19 -28.44 -7.91
C GLU A 236 31.91 -28.32 -8.74
N LEU A 237 31.43 -27.10 -8.93
CA LEU A 237 30.27 -26.82 -9.78
C LEU A 237 30.65 -27.07 -11.24
N LEU A 238 29.90 -27.95 -11.91
CA LEU A 238 30.15 -28.36 -13.28
C LEU A 238 29.15 -27.72 -14.26
N ASN A 239 27.85 -27.81 -13.95
CA ASN A 239 26.77 -27.28 -14.78
C ASN A 239 25.67 -26.64 -13.92
N GLU A 240 24.91 -25.74 -14.53
CA GLU A 240 23.69 -25.15 -13.99
C GLU A 240 22.59 -25.22 -15.05
N TYR A 241 21.37 -25.54 -14.62
CA TYR A 241 20.19 -25.61 -15.50
C TYR A 241 19.02 -24.81 -14.93
N VAL A 242 18.21 -24.23 -15.82
CA VAL A 242 16.92 -23.63 -15.46
C VAL A 242 15.89 -24.73 -15.29
N ILE A 243 15.01 -24.53 -14.29
CA ILE A 243 14.18 -25.61 -13.78
C ILE A 243 12.74 -25.15 -13.51
N GLU A 244 11.79 -26.01 -13.84
CA GLU A 244 10.36 -25.86 -13.58
C GLU A 244 9.93 -26.87 -12.51
N ILE A 245 9.05 -26.49 -11.58
CA ILE A 245 8.77 -27.28 -10.38
C ILE A 245 7.31 -27.11 -9.97
N GLY A 246 6.95 -27.65 -8.82
CA GLY A 246 5.65 -27.49 -8.20
C GLY A 246 5.17 -26.04 -8.22
N ILE A 247 3.90 -25.81 -8.58
CA ILE A 247 3.33 -24.44 -8.58
C ILE A 247 3.37 -23.82 -7.18
N ASN A 248 3.27 -24.64 -6.14
CA ASN A 248 3.41 -24.25 -4.74
C ASN A 248 4.89 -24.28 -4.33
N TRP A 249 5.72 -23.51 -5.04
CA TRP A 249 7.18 -23.61 -4.93
C TRP A 249 7.75 -23.13 -3.59
N LEU A 250 7.06 -22.21 -2.88
CA LEU A 250 7.45 -21.83 -1.52
C LEU A 250 7.14 -22.91 -0.49
N GLY A 251 6.21 -23.83 -0.77
CA GLY A 251 5.85 -24.90 0.14
C GLY A 251 6.84 -26.06 0.09
N ASN A 252 7.14 -26.68 1.23
CA ASN A 252 7.71 -28.02 1.27
C ASN A 252 6.58 -29.05 1.15
N LYS A 253 6.79 -30.13 0.40
CA LYS A 253 5.81 -31.19 0.21
C LYS A 253 5.42 -31.87 1.52
N GLN A 254 4.12 -31.84 1.82
CA GLN A 254 3.49 -32.42 3.00
C GLN A 254 2.46 -33.50 2.64
N GLU A 255 1.81 -33.44 1.49
CA GLU A 255 0.79 -34.44 1.11
C GLU A 255 0.61 -34.54 -0.42
N GLN A 256 -0.10 -35.57 -0.86
CA GLN A 256 -0.49 -35.72 -2.26
C GLN A 256 -1.42 -34.58 -2.68
N GLY A 257 -1.10 -33.93 -3.82
CA GLY A 257 -1.93 -32.85 -4.37
C GLY A 257 -1.62 -31.45 -3.85
N ASP A 258 -0.66 -31.28 -2.93
CA ASP A 258 -0.21 -29.97 -2.45
C ASP A 258 0.62 -29.16 -3.48
N LYS A 259 0.98 -29.82 -4.58
CA LYS A 259 1.77 -29.29 -5.71
C LYS A 259 3.08 -28.62 -5.30
N ALA A 260 3.65 -29.07 -4.18
CA ALA A 260 4.94 -28.63 -3.71
C ALA A 260 6.01 -29.63 -4.13
N THR A 261 7.19 -29.11 -4.50
CA THR A 261 8.39 -29.94 -4.66
C THR A 261 9.00 -30.16 -3.27
N PRO A 262 9.29 -31.42 -2.88
CA PRO A 262 9.78 -31.73 -1.55
C PRO A 262 11.15 -31.10 -1.29
N GLU A 263 11.44 -30.82 -0.02
CA GLU A 263 12.76 -30.38 0.43
C GLU A 263 13.39 -31.45 1.31
N GLY A 264 14.68 -31.70 1.10
CA GLY A 264 15.43 -32.73 1.80
C GLY A 264 16.53 -33.36 0.94
N LEU A 265 17.08 -34.47 1.44
CA LEU A 265 18.09 -35.26 0.76
C LEU A 265 17.48 -36.51 0.12
N TYR A 266 17.65 -36.64 -1.18
CA TYR A 266 17.12 -37.73 -2.00
C TYR A 266 18.23 -38.45 -2.74
N LYS A 267 17.86 -39.59 -3.35
CA LYS A 267 18.69 -40.35 -4.28
C LYS A 267 17.89 -40.70 -5.52
N ILE A 268 18.55 -40.71 -6.66
CA ILE A 268 18.01 -41.31 -7.88
C ILE A 268 17.93 -42.83 -7.66
N ILE A 269 16.74 -43.42 -7.76
CA ILE A 269 16.53 -44.87 -7.61
C ILE A 269 16.26 -45.58 -8.92
N ASP A 270 15.82 -44.84 -9.95
CA ASP A 270 15.55 -45.41 -11.27
C ASP A 270 15.71 -44.36 -12.37
N LYS A 271 15.97 -44.82 -13.60
CA LYS A 271 16.20 -44.02 -14.79
C LYS A 271 15.32 -44.53 -15.92
N LYS A 272 14.33 -43.73 -16.31
CA LYS A 272 13.28 -44.11 -17.25
C LYS A 272 13.42 -43.35 -18.56
N GLN A 273 13.30 -44.07 -19.67
CA GLN A 273 13.27 -43.55 -21.05
C GLN A 273 12.51 -44.55 -21.93
N ASN A 274 12.30 -44.25 -23.22
CA ASN A 274 11.77 -45.20 -24.21
C ASN A 274 10.44 -45.87 -23.81
N GLY A 275 9.46 -45.09 -23.35
CA GLY A 275 8.12 -45.59 -22.98
C GLY A 275 7.98 -46.06 -21.53
N HIS A 276 9.08 -46.11 -20.75
CA HIS A 276 9.02 -46.38 -19.31
C HIS A 276 8.60 -45.15 -18.47
N THR A 277 8.41 -44.00 -19.11
CA THR A 277 7.89 -42.77 -18.50
C THR A 277 7.00 -42.03 -19.50
N LYS A 278 6.08 -41.20 -19.00
CA LYS A 278 5.25 -40.29 -19.81
C LYS A 278 6.02 -39.06 -20.29
N TYR A 279 7.22 -38.82 -19.74
CA TYR A 279 8.11 -37.73 -20.12
C TYR A 279 9.14 -38.23 -21.15
N TYR A 280 9.95 -37.32 -21.69
CA TYR A 280 11.05 -37.63 -22.60
C TYR A 280 12.07 -38.55 -21.93
N LYS A 281 12.57 -38.13 -20.76
CA LYS A 281 13.38 -38.92 -19.82
C LYS A 281 13.01 -38.54 -18.38
N ALA A 282 13.20 -39.46 -17.45
CA ALA A 282 12.93 -39.21 -16.03
C ALA A 282 13.94 -39.93 -15.12
N LEU A 283 14.37 -39.24 -14.07
CA LEU A 283 15.17 -39.75 -12.96
C LEU A 283 14.26 -39.81 -11.74
N LEU A 284 13.86 -41.01 -11.34
CA LEU A 284 12.97 -41.22 -10.20
C LEU A 284 13.72 -41.01 -8.90
N LEU A 285 13.19 -40.18 -8.01
CA LEU A 285 13.72 -39.98 -6.67
C LEU A 285 13.10 -40.97 -5.68
N ASN A 286 13.82 -41.29 -4.61
CA ASN A 286 13.30 -42.09 -3.49
C ASN A 286 12.29 -41.33 -2.60
N TYR A 287 11.47 -40.45 -3.17
CA TYR A 287 10.39 -39.81 -2.44
C TYR A 287 9.14 -40.72 -2.43
N PRO A 288 8.49 -40.90 -1.27
CA PRO A 288 8.89 -40.42 0.05
C PRO A 288 10.05 -41.27 0.64
N ASN A 289 10.99 -40.60 1.30
CA ASN A 289 12.04 -41.27 2.10
C ASN A 289 11.62 -41.37 3.59
N ASP A 290 12.49 -41.92 4.43
CA ASP A 290 12.21 -42.08 5.87
C ASP A 290 11.88 -40.76 6.59
N ASP A 291 12.53 -39.66 6.19
CA ASP A 291 12.32 -38.35 6.80
C ASP A 291 11.00 -37.73 6.33
N ASP A 292 10.59 -37.98 5.09
CA ASP A 292 9.26 -37.62 4.59
C ASP A 292 8.16 -38.38 5.32
N VAL A 293 8.34 -39.69 5.54
CA VAL A 293 7.36 -40.52 6.28
C VAL A 293 7.23 -40.04 7.72
N LYS A 294 8.34 -39.73 8.40
CA LYS A 294 8.34 -39.17 9.77
C LYS A 294 7.63 -37.82 9.81
N ARG A 295 7.97 -36.91 8.89
CA ARG A 295 7.36 -35.57 8.80
C ARG A 295 5.86 -35.65 8.53
N PHE A 296 5.45 -36.51 7.61
CA PHE A 296 4.04 -36.77 7.30
C PHE A 296 3.26 -37.26 8.52
N ALA A 297 3.77 -38.28 9.22
CA ALA A 297 3.15 -38.82 10.43
C ALA A 297 3.05 -37.77 11.54
N HIS A 298 4.09 -36.96 11.72
CA HIS A 298 4.11 -35.85 12.68
C HIS A 298 3.05 -34.80 12.35
N ASN A 299 2.95 -34.38 11.09
CA ASN A 299 1.98 -33.37 10.66
C ASN A 299 0.54 -33.85 10.78
N LYS A 300 0.27 -35.14 10.52
CA LYS A 300 -1.03 -35.75 10.83
C LYS A 300 -1.35 -35.67 12.32
N LYS A 301 -0.39 -36.04 13.18
CA LYS A 301 -0.57 -36.01 14.64
C LYS A 301 -0.86 -34.61 15.17
N LEU A 302 -0.24 -33.57 14.59
CA LEU A 302 -0.48 -32.18 14.94
C LEU A 302 -1.74 -31.57 14.30
N GLY A 303 -2.45 -32.29 13.43
CA GLY A 303 -3.61 -31.77 12.71
C GLY A 303 -3.28 -30.73 11.64
N LEU A 304 -2.00 -30.65 11.22
CA LEU A 304 -1.56 -29.73 10.16
C LEU A 304 -2.00 -30.20 8.77
N ILE A 305 -2.22 -31.51 8.61
CA ILE A 305 -2.79 -32.13 7.41
C ILE A 305 -3.94 -33.06 7.80
N LYS A 306 -4.82 -33.36 6.84
CA LYS A 306 -6.02 -34.17 7.09
C LYS A 306 -5.65 -35.60 7.46
N ASN A 307 -6.43 -36.22 8.35
CA ASN A 307 -6.24 -37.64 8.70
C ASN A 307 -6.38 -38.58 7.48
N SER A 308 -7.20 -38.20 6.49
CA SER A 308 -7.37 -38.93 5.23
C SER A 308 -6.30 -38.65 4.18
N ALA A 309 -5.37 -37.72 4.43
CA ALA A 309 -4.31 -37.40 3.49
C ALA A 309 -3.42 -38.61 3.20
N THR A 310 -2.83 -38.64 2.01
CA THR A 310 -1.79 -39.58 1.61
C THR A 310 -0.50 -38.81 1.35
N ILE A 311 0.66 -39.46 1.53
CA ILE A 311 1.96 -38.81 1.38
C ILE A 311 2.31 -38.49 -0.09
N GLY A 312 1.73 -39.25 -1.03
CA GLY A 312 2.09 -39.17 -2.44
C GLY A 312 3.36 -39.95 -2.78
N ASN A 313 3.78 -39.89 -4.04
CA ASN A 313 4.92 -40.65 -4.58
C ASN A 313 5.37 -40.03 -5.92
N LEU A 314 6.29 -40.71 -6.61
CA LEU A 314 6.65 -40.45 -8.01
C LEU A 314 7.14 -39.01 -8.28
N ILE A 315 7.99 -38.50 -7.39
CA ILE A 315 8.73 -37.26 -7.65
C ILE A 315 9.92 -37.60 -8.53
N GLU A 316 9.98 -36.96 -9.70
CA GLU A 316 10.97 -37.22 -10.74
C GLU A 316 11.67 -35.92 -11.15
N ILE A 317 12.92 -36.03 -11.56
CA ILE A 317 13.60 -35.02 -12.37
C ILE A 317 13.43 -35.44 -13.83
N HIS A 318 12.76 -34.65 -14.67
CA HIS A 318 12.34 -35.12 -16.00
C HIS A 318 12.45 -34.06 -17.11
N GLY A 319 12.32 -34.48 -18.37
CA GLY A 319 12.26 -33.62 -19.56
C GLY A 319 10.88 -32.95 -19.77
N ASN A 320 10.58 -32.45 -20.96
CA ASN A 320 9.35 -31.73 -21.30
C ASN A 320 9.11 -30.44 -20.48
N GLY A 321 10.17 -29.89 -19.89
CA GLY A 321 10.18 -28.54 -19.33
C GLY A 321 10.40 -27.48 -20.41
N GLY A 322 10.89 -26.30 -20.00
CA GLY A 322 11.15 -25.18 -20.92
C GLY A 322 9.88 -24.40 -21.32
N LYS A 323 8.82 -24.48 -20.52
CA LYS A 323 7.56 -23.72 -20.67
C LYS A 323 7.65 -22.28 -20.16
N GLY A 324 8.70 -21.93 -19.44
CA GLY A 324 8.92 -20.60 -18.84
C GLY A 324 8.11 -20.34 -17.57
N THR A 325 7.48 -21.36 -16.98
CA THR A 325 6.66 -21.21 -15.77
C THR A 325 6.59 -22.49 -14.94
N ASN A 326 6.19 -22.37 -13.68
CA ASN A 326 6.01 -23.50 -12.78
C ASN A 326 4.70 -24.19 -13.09
N TRP A 327 4.71 -25.51 -13.28
CA TRP A 327 3.50 -26.24 -13.70
C TRP A 327 3.39 -27.65 -13.15
N THR A 328 4.44 -28.20 -12.54
CA THR A 328 4.42 -29.60 -12.10
C THR A 328 3.58 -29.74 -10.82
N ASP A 329 3.22 -30.97 -10.46
CA ASP A 329 2.59 -31.29 -9.16
C ASP A 329 3.63 -31.64 -8.08
N GLY A 330 4.91 -31.32 -8.33
CA GLY A 330 6.02 -31.54 -7.38
C GLY A 330 7.30 -32.08 -8.01
N CYS A 331 7.25 -32.58 -9.25
CA CYS A 331 8.43 -32.97 -10.02
C CYS A 331 9.33 -31.77 -10.38
N ILE A 332 10.54 -32.03 -10.86
CA ILE A 332 11.49 -31.03 -11.35
C ILE A 332 11.67 -31.24 -12.86
N ALA A 333 11.14 -30.33 -13.67
CA ALA A 333 11.19 -30.40 -15.12
C ALA A 333 12.34 -29.54 -15.68
N LEU A 334 13.07 -30.09 -16.64
CA LEU A 334 14.10 -29.45 -17.44
C LEU A 334 13.70 -29.52 -18.92
N ASN A 335 14.30 -28.71 -19.77
CA ASN A 335 14.22 -28.95 -21.22
C ASN A 335 14.85 -30.33 -21.57
N ASP A 336 14.58 -30.81 -22.76
CA ASP A 336 14.97 -32.15 -23.18
C ASP A 336 16.50 -32.28 -23.36
N GLU A 337 17.18 -31.20 -23.75
CA GLU A 337 18.64 -31.16 -23.91
C GLU A 337 19.40 -31.24 -22.57
N ASP A 338 18.87 -30.61 -21.52
CA ASP A 338 19.48 -30.55 -20.19
C ASP A 338 19.25 -31.87 -19.44
N ILE A 339 18.05 -32.45 -19.51
CA ILE A 339 17.81 -33.77 -18.91
C ILE A 339 18.67 -34.85 -19.60
N ASP A 340 18.97 -34.69 -20.88
CA ASP A 340 19.88 -35.58 -21.61
C ASP A 340 21.28 -35.60 -21.00
N GLN A 341 21.79 -34.44 -20.59
CA GLN A 341 23.08 -34.33 -19.91
C GLN A 341 23.01 -34.98 -18.53
N LEU A 342 21.99 -34.66 -17.73
CA LEU A 342 21.80 -35.27 -16.41
C LEU A 342 21.68 -36.80 -16.50
N PHE A 343 20.94 -37.29 -17.49
CA PHE A 343 20.76 -38.72 -17.71
C PHE A 343 22.07 -39.42 -18.09
N ARG A 344 23.05 -38.74 -18.70
CA ARG A 344 24.38 -39.33 -18.95
C ARG A 344 25.28 -39.25 -17.72
N LEU A 345 25.25 -38.14 -16.99
CA LEU A 345 26.18 -37.87 -15.89
C LEU A 345 25.79 -38.57 -14.58
N CYS A 346 24.49 -38.71 -14.31
CA CYS A 346 24.00 -39.16 -13.01
C CYS A 346 23.48 -40.61 -13.09
N PRO A 347 24.22 -41.60 -12.53
CA PRO A 347 23.71 -42.96 -12.37
C PRO A 347 22.71 -43.07 -11.21
N THR A 348 22.01 -44.21 -11.13
CA THR A 348 21.26 -44.61 -9.93
C THR A 348 22.16 -44.55 -8.69
N GLY A 349 21.64 -44.02 -7.60
CA GLY A 349 22.36 -43.76 -6.35
C GLY A 349 22.93 -42.35 -6.22
N THR A 350 22.91 -41.53 -7.28
CA THR A 350 23.32 -40.11 -7.22
C THR A 350 22.49 -39.36 -6.17
N SER A 351 23.17 -38.68 -5.24
CA SER A 351 22.53 -37.84 -4.23
C SER A 351 21.95 -36.57 -4.86
N VAL A 352 20.77 -36.17 -4.39
CA VAL A 352 20.05 -34.97 -4.82
C VAL A 352 19.62 -34.20 -3.57
N ALA A 353 20.22 -33.04 -3.33
CA ALA A 353 19.72 -32.10 -2.33
C ALA A 353 18.63 -31.22 -2.97
N ILE A 354 17.45 -31.14 -2.37
CA ILE A 354 16.42 -30.18 -2.77
C ILE A 354 16.21 -29.21 -1.62
N VAL A 355 16.44 -27.93 -1.87
CA VAL A 355 16.40 -26.88 -0.84
C VAL A 355 15.57 -25.69 -1.29
N GLY A 356 15.05 -24.93 -0.33
CA GLY A 356 14.34 -23.70 -0.62
C GLY A 356 15.23 -22.66 -1.29
N SER A 357 16.46 -22.46 -0.78
CA SER A 357 17.46 -21.56 -1.35
C SER A 357 18.87 -22.00 -0.98
N THR A 358 19.83 -21.80 -1.89
CA THR A 358 21.27 -21.95 -1.65
C THR A 358 21.92 -20.69 -1.07
N LYS A 359 21.23 -19.55 -1.16
CA LYS A 359 21.69 -18.24 -0.65
C LYS A 359 20.83 -17.76 0.51
N PRO A 360 21.39 -17.02 1.48
CA PRO A 360 20.62 -16.42 2.55
C PRO A 360 19.77 -15.27 2.03
N ILE A 361 18.72 -14.92 2.76
CA ILE A 361 17.82 -13.81 2.38
C ILE A 361 18.57 -12.48 2.20
N SER A 362 19.65 -12.24 2.94
CA SER A 362 20.47 -11.03 2.87
C SER A 362 21.23 -10.84 1.54
N GLU A 363 21.44 -11.92 0.78
CA GLU A 363 22.14 -11.88 -0.52
C GLU A 363 21.16 -11.82 -1.70
N LEU A 364 19.86 -11.83 -1.46
CA LEU A 364 18.85 -11.81 -2.51
C LEU A 364 18.47 -10.36 -2.85
N SER A 365 18.67 -10.00 -4.10
CA SER A 365 18.20 -8.74 -4.67
C SER A 365 16.70 -8.83 -4.96
N PHE A 366 15.88 -8.76 -3.91
CA PHE A 366 14.43 -8.63 -4.06
C PHE A 366 14.03 -7.16 -3.85
N PRO A 367 13.18 -6.55 -4.71
CA PRO A 367 12.76 -5.13 -4.61
C PRO A 367 12.06 -4.70 -3.30
N LEU A 368 11.99 -5.60 -2.33
CA LEU A 368 11.31 -5.49 -1.05
C LEU A 368 12.21 -5.68 0.16
N LEU A 369 13.42 -6.19 -0.05
CA LEU A 369 14.42 -6.32 0.99
C LEU A 369 15.30 -5.05 1.08
N GLN A 370 15.07 -4.11 0.15
CA GLN A 370 15.61 -2.75 0.09
C GLN A 370 14.44 -1.78 0.15
#